data_AF-A0A9D1UUN2-F1
#
_entry.id   AF-A0A9D1UUN2-F1
#
_cell.length_a   1.000
_cell.length_b   1.000
_cell.length_c   1.000
_cell.angle_alpha   90.00
_cell.angle_beta   90.00
_cell.angle_gamma   90.00
#
_symmetry.space_group_name_H-M   'P 1'
#
loop_
_entity.id
_entity.type
_entity.pdbx_description
1 polymer ?
#
loop_
_entity_poly.entity_id
_entity_poly.type
_entity_poly.pdbx_seq_one_letter_code
_entity_poly.pdbx_strand_id
1 'polypeptide(L)'
;DDQNAPLAVGAFLLVAGLSATMSSGDSDAVTAVTILLRDVVQMVTGKMPRKENMILLSRVGLFSVLGLALLGALVSDTIIGYITMMISTILSGLFVASVFGRFWKRATWQGGLAAIVGGSVVSLVVQANGAWTEFWGNSVIPALIAASVLCVLVSLVTPRTRVSSEEALRILAEERSEIDAGTVLAAEEPDQEK
;
A
#
# COMPACT_ATOMS: atom_id res chain seq x y z
N ASP A 1 10.19 31.51 -38.62
CA ASP A 1 9.59 30.30 -38.00
C ASP A 1 10.44 29.58 -36.95
N ASP A 2 11.72 29.90 -36.73
CA ASP A 2 12.56 29.16 -35.75
C ASP A 2 12.48 29.63 -34.28
N GLN A 3 11.82 30.75 -33.96
CA GLN A 3 11.81 31.29 -32.59
C GLN A 3 10.80 30.61 -31.66
N ASN A 4 9.81 29.88 -32.21
CA ASN A 4 8.77 29.20 -31.43
C ASN A 4 9.08 27.72 -31.15
N ALA A 5 10.12 27.14 -31.77
CA ALA A 5 10.51 25.75 -31.54
C ALA A 5 10.83 25.41 -30.07
N PRO A 6 11.54 26.27 -29.29
CA PRO A 6 11.80 26.01 -27.88
C PRO A 6 10.52 26.06 -27.01
N LEU A 7 9.58 26.95 -27.36
CA LEU A 7 8.30 27.09 -26.65
C LEU A 7 7.36 25.91 -26.93
N ALA A 8 7.30 25.46 -28.19
CA ALA A 8 6.51 24.30 -28.58
C ALA A 8 7.03 23.02 -27.91
N VAL A 9 8.35 22.84 -27.84
CA VAL A 9 8.97 21.70 -27.13
C VAL A 9 8.71 21.81 -25.62
N GLY A 10 8.83 22.99 -25.02
CA GLY A 10 8.53 23.20 -23.61
C GLY A 10 7.07 22.89 -23.26
N ALA A 11 6.12 23.38 -24.06
CA ALA A 11 4.70 23.08 -23.89
C ALA A 11 4.41 21.58 -24.05
N PHE A 12 5.01 20.94 -25.05
CA PHE A 12 4.90 19.49 -25.25
C PHE A 12 5.42 18.70 -24.05
N LEU A 13 6.58 19.06 -23.50
CA LEU A 13 7.16 18.38 -22.34
C LEU A 13 6.31 18.57 -21.08
N LEU A 14 5.72 19.74 -20.86
CA LEU A 14 4.81 19.98 -19.74
C LEU A 14 3.54 19.12 -19.85
N VAL A 15 2.92 19.07 -21.04
CA VAL A 15 1.75 18.22 -21.29
C VAL A 15 2.09 16.74 -21.12
N ALA A 16 3.25 16.30 -21.63
CA ALA A 16 3.72 14.93 -21.47
C ALA A 16 3.95 14.56 -20.00
N GLY A 17 4.60 15.44 -19.21
CA GLY A 17 4.83 15.20 -17.78
C GLY A 17 3.54 15.18 -16.95
N LEU A 18 2.60 16.08 -17.24
CA LEU A 18 1.27 16.07 -16.61
C LEU A 18 0.48 14.81 -16.97
N SER A 19 0.51 14.40 -18.24
CA SER A 19 -0.14 13.18 -18.70
C SER A 19 0.44 11.93 -18.02
N ALA A 20 1.76 11.84 -17.89
CA ALA A 20 2.42 10.74 -17.18
C ALA A 20 2.03 10.66 -15.70
N THR A 21 1.97 11.82 -15.03
CA THR A 21 1.56 11.89 -13.61
C THR A 21 0.09 11.52 -13.44
N MET A 22 -0.79 12.00 -14.33
CA MET A 22 -2.22 11.68 -14.32
C MET A 22 -2.48 10.19 -14.56
N SER A 23 -1.75 9.57 -15.48
CA SER A 23 -1.88 8.13 -15.75
C SER A 23 -1.44 7.27 -14.56
N SER A 24 -0.37 7.65 -13.87
CA SER A 24 0.11 6.92 -12.69
C SER A 24 -0.87 7.09 -11.52
N GLY A 25 -1.30 8.34 -11.28
CA GLY A 25 -2.27 8.66 -10.24
C GLY A 25 -3.63 7.98 -10.41
N ASP A 26 -4.12 7.83 -11.64
CA ASP A 26 -5.34 7.08 -11.91
C ASP A 26 -5.19 5.59 -11.53
N SER A 27 -4.09 4.96 -11.93
CA SER A 27 -3.82 3.55 -11.58
C SER A 27 -3.66 3.34 -10.08
N ASP A 28 -3.01 4.27 -9.37
CA ASP A 28 -2.87 4.23 -7.91
C ASP A 28 -4.23 4.42 -7.22
N ALA A 29 -5.07 5.35 -7.69
CA ALA A 29 -6.39 5.59 -7.15
C ALA A 29 -7.30 4.36 -7.31
N VAL A 30 -7.31 3.74 -8.50
CA VAL A 30 -8.07 2.51 -8.76
C VAL A 30 -7.58 1.37 -7.88
N THR A 31 -6.26 1.22 -7.74
CA THR A 31 -5.66 0.18 -6.90
C THR A 31 -6.01 0.40 -5.42
N ALA A 32 -5.91 1.63 -4.93
CA ALA A 32 -6.24 1.98 -3.55
C ALA A 32 -7.73 1.76 -3.22
N VAL A 33 -8.63 2.14 -4.12
CA VAL A 33 -10.08 1.87 -3.96
C VAL A 33 -10.33 0.36 -3.97
N THR A 34 -9.67 -0.39 -4.84
CA THR A 34 -9.82 -1.85 -4.89
C THR A 34 -9.37 -2.51 -3.58
N ILE A 35 -8.22 -2.11 -3.04
CA ILE A 35 -7.71 -2.57 -1.73
C ILE A 35 -8.69 -2.18 -0.62
N LEU A 36 -9.20 -0.94 -0.63
CA LEU A 36 -10.17 -0.48 0.37
C LEU A 36 -11.44 -1.33 0.38
N LEU A 37 -12.00 -1.62 -0.79
CA LEU A 37 -13.25 -2.37 -0.90
C LEU A 37 -13.08 -3.87 -0.65
N ARG A 38 -12.00 -4.46 -1.15
CA ARG A 38 -11.75 -5.90 -1.02
C ARG A 38 -11.17 -6.25 0.33
N ASP A 39 -10.13 -5.54 0.78
CA ASP A 39 -9.39 -5.94 1.96
C ASP A 39 -9.98 -5.27 3.20
N VAL A 40 -10.14 -3.94 3.19
CA VAL A 40 -10.54 -3.18 4.39
C VAL A 40 -12.02 -3.38 4.71
N VAL A 41 -12.93 -3.26 3.74
CA VAL A 41 -14.37 -3.43 4.00
C VAL A 41 -14.69 -4.88 4.39
N GLN A 42 -14.07 -5.88 3.77
CA GLN A 42 -14.24 -7.29 4.17
C GLN A 42 -13.69 -7.53 5.58
N MET A 43 -12.52 -6.97 5.92
CA MET A 43 -11.94 -7.09 7.26
C MET A 43 -12.81 -6.45 8.34
N VAL A 44 -13.44 -5.30 8.05
CA VAL A 44 -14.27 -4.56 9.03
C VAL A 44 -15.70 -5.10 9.13
N THR A 45 -16.31 -5.42 7.99
CA THR A 45 -17.75 -5.79 7.91
C THR A 45 -17.95 -7.30 7.93
N GLY A 46 -16.89 -8.08 7.69
CA GLY A 46 -16.93 -9.55 7.61
C GLY A 46 -17.70 -10.10 6.41
N LYS A 47 -18.15 -9.23 5.49
CA LYS A 47 -18.96 -9.61 4.32
C LYS A 47 -18.52 -8.80 3.11
N MET A 48 -18.53 -9.44 1.94
CA MET A 48 -18.34 -8.77 0.65
C MET A 48 -19.49 -7.78 0.41
N PRO A 49 -19.22 -6.54 -0.05
CA PRO A 49 -20.26 -5.57 -0.36
C PRO A 49 -21.25 -6.11 -1.40
N ARG A 50 -22.57 -5.91 -1.17
CA ARG A 50 -23.61 -6.22 -2.15
C ARG A 50 -23.41 -5.37 -3.42
N LYS A 51 -23.65 -5.97 -4.59
CA LYS A 51 -23.37 -5.33 -5.90
C LYS A 51 -24.13 -4.05 -6.15
N GLU A 52 -25.37 -3.95 -5.67
CA GLU A 52 -26.19 -2.74 -5.76
C GLU A 52 -25.51 -1.52 -5.14
N ASN A 53 -24.80 -1.73 -4.02
CA ASN A 53 -24.07 -0.67 -3.32
C ASN A 53 -22.61 -0.56 -3.75
N MET A 54 -22.10 -1.48 -4.57
CA MET A 54 -20.69 -1.53 -4.95
C MET A 54 -20.28 -0.27 -5.73
N ILE A 55 -21.12 0.22 -6.66
CA ILE A 55 -20.83 1.43 -7.42
C ILE A 55 -20.75 2.66 -6.50
N LEU A 56 -21.69 2.78 -5.56
CA LEU A 56 -21.72 3.89 -4.62
C LEU A 56 -20.54 3.82 -3.65
N LEU A 57 -20.23 2.62 -3.13
CA LEU A 57 -19.11 2.39 -2.23
C LEU A 57 -17.76 2.64 -2.94
N SER A 58 -17.62 2.26 -4.21
CA SER A 58 -16.46 2.61 -5.03
C SER A 58 -16.31 4.11 -5.23
N ARG A 59 -17.40 4.84 -5.52
CA ARG A 59 -17.35 6.30 -5.65
C ARG A 59 -16.98 6.98 -4.34
N VAL A 60 -17.61 6.57 -3.23
CA VAL A 60 -17.29 7.09 -1.89
C VAL A 60 -15.86 6.75 -1.50
N GLY A 61 -15.42 5.52 -1.78
CA GLY A 61 -14.03 5.08 -1.58
C GLY A 61 -13.05 5.93 -2.36
N LEU A 62 -13.34 6.20 -3.64
CA LEU A 62 -12.51 7.07 -4.49
C LEU A 62 -12.43 8.50 -3.92
N PHE A 63 -13.57 9.11 -3.58
CA PHE A 63 -13.59 10.43 -2.94
C PHE A 63 -12.81 10.44 -1.63
N SER A 64 -12.89 9.36 -0.84
CA SER A 64 -12.18 9.23 0.44
C SER A 64 -10.67 9.12 0.24
N VAL A 65 -10.23 8.25 -0.68
CA VAL A 65 -8.80 8.07 -1.01
C VAL A 65 -8.21 9.36 -1.58
N LEU A 66 -8.87 10.00 -2.54
CA LEU A 66 -8.42 11.26 -3.12
C LEU A 66 -8.42 12.40 -2.10
N GLY A 67 -9.44 12.43 -1.22
CA GLY A 67 -9.51 13.39 -0.12
C GLY A 67 -8.35 13.24 0.87
N LEU A 68 -8.04 12.01 1.29
CA LEU A 68 -6.89 11.72 2.16
C LEU A 68 -5.55 12.04 1.49
N ALA A 69 -5.39 11.71 0.21
CA ALA A 69 -4.21 12.06 -0.56
C ALA A 69 -4.02 13.58 -0.65
N LEU A 70 -5.10 14.34 -0.88
CA LEU A 70 -5.09 15.79 -0.91
C LEU A 70 -4.73 16.40 0.46
N LEU A 71 -5.28 15.86 1.55
CA LEU A 71 -4.94 16.28 2.91
C LEU A 71 -3.45 16.04 3.21
N GLY A 72 -2.91 14.88 2.84
CA GLY A 72 -1.49 14.59 2.99
C GLY A 72 -0.60 15.54 2.17
N ALA A 73 -1.02 15.86 0.95
CA ALA A 73 -0.32 16.82 0.10
C ALA A 73 -0.35 18.24 0.68
N LEU A 74 -1.47 18.67 1.27
CA LEU A 74 -1.63 20.01 1.88
C LEU A 74 -0.80 20.21 3.15
N VAL A 75 -0.56 19.13 3.91
CA VAL A 75 0.24 19.15 5.15
C VAL A 75 1.75 19.07 4.86
N SER A 76 2.14 18.72 3.63
CA SER A 76 3.53 18.46 3.28
C SER A 76 4.27 19.73 2.83
N ASP A 77 5.32 20.10 3.55
CA ASP A 77 6.14 21.28 3.21
C ASP A 77 7.04 21.06 1.98
N THR A 78 7.51 19.83 1.77
CA THR A 78 8.38 19.47 0.63
C THR A 78 8.05 18.09 0.08
N ILE A 79 8.04 17.96 -1.25
CA ILE A 79 7.75 16.69 -1.94
C ILE A 79 8.81 15.64 -1.59
N ILE A 80 10.10 16.02 -1.60
CA ILE A 80 11.21 15.10 -1.33
C ILE A 80 11.16 14.61 0.14
N GLY A 81 10.86 15.50 1.08
CA GLY A 81 10.69 15.15 2.49
C GLY A 81 9.51 14.20 2.70
N TYR A 82 8.37 14.48 2.07
CA TYR A 82 7.19 13.63 2.15
C TYR A 82 7.43 12.23 1.58
N ILE A 83 8.02 12.12 0.39
CA ILE A 83 8.37 10.82 -0.22
C ILE A 83 9.31 10.06 0.72
N THR A 84 10.33 10.72 1.23
CA THR A 84 11.30 10.11 2.14
C THR A 84 10.66 9.61 3.43
N MET A 85 9.74 10.40 4.01
CA MET A 85 8.97 10.03 5.19
C MET A 85 8.09 8.80 4.93
N MET A 86 7.38 8.75 3.80
CA MET A 86 6.53 7.62 3.42
C MET A 86 7.35 6.34 3.16
N ILE A 87 8.49 6.45 2.47
CA ILE A 87 9.40 5.32 2.25
C ILE A 87 9.92 4.78 3.58
N SER A 88 10.39 5.67 4.46
CA SER A 88 10.95 5.29 5.76
C SER A 88 9.90 4.64 6.65
N THR A 89 8.68 5.16 6.65
CA THR A 89 7.65 4.78 7.61
C THR A 89 6.89 3.52 7.17
N ILE A 90 6.57 3.39 5.88
CA ILE A 90 5.70 2.31 5.39
C ILE A 90 6.51 1.29 4.60
N LEU A 91 7.25 1.74 3.58
CA LEU A 91 7.88 0.82 2.62
C LEU A 91 9.04 0.03 3.25
N SER A 92 9.78 0.60 4.20
CA SER A 92 10.89 -0.08 4.87
C SER A 92 10.46 -1.39 5.55
N GLY A 93 9.40 -1.33 6.35
CA GLY A 93 8.85 -2.48 7.06
C GLY A 93 8.19 -3.49 6.13
N LEU A 94 7.46 -3.01 5.11
CA LEU A 94 6.86 -3.87 4.09
C LEU A 94 7.91 -4.61 3.26
N PHE A 95 9.00 -3.92 2.90
CA PHE A 95 10.14 -4.51 2.19
C PHE A 95 10.77 -5.63 3.02
N VAL A 96 11.07 -5.38 4.30
CA VAL A 96 11.63 -6.39 5.21
C VAL A 96 10.69 -7.59 5.33
N ALA A 97 9.40 -7.36 5.62
CA ALA A 97 8.43 -8.44 5.74
C ALA A 97 8.35 -9.29 4.46
N SER A 98 8.40 -8.65 3.29
CA SER A 98 8.33 -9.32 1.98
C SER A 98 9.59 -10.14 1.68
N VAL A 99 10.77 -9.57 1.91
CA VAL A 99 12.07 -10.25 1.68
C VAL A 99 12.21 -11.44 2.62
N PHE A 100 11.98 -11.26 3.92
CA PHE A 100 12.08 -12.36 4.87
C PHE A 100 10.97 -13.40 4.64
N GLY A 101 9.76 -12.98 4.30
CA GLY A 101 8.67 -13.90 3.94
C GLY A 101 9.00 -14.78 2.74
N ARG A 102 9.74 -14.25 1.75
CA ARG A 102 10.10 -14.98 0.53
C ARG A 102 11.35 -15.86 0.66
N PHE A 103 12.36 -15.41 1.39
CA PHE A 103 13.67 -16.06 1.44
C PHE A 103 13.93 -16.83 2.74
N TRP A 104 13.24 -16.52 3.84
CA TRP A 104 13.46 -17.18 5.12
C TRP A 104 12.27 -18.07 5.49
N LYS A 105 12.46 -19.40 5.39
CA LYS A 105 11.43 -20.41 5.71
C LYS A 105 10.90 -20.35 7.15
N ARG A 106 11.60 -19.64 8.05
CA ARG A 106 11.18 -19.44 9.44
C ARG A 106 10.46 -18.11 9.68
N ALA A 107 10.26 -17.29 8.65
CA ALA A 107 9.50 -16.05 8.78
C ALA A 107 8.07 -16.34 9.24
N THR A 108 7.60 -15.56 10.20
CA THR A 108 6.27 -15.70 10.81
C THR A 108 5.44 -14.46 10.49
N TRP A 109 4.11 -14.59 10.50
CA TRP A 109 3.23 -13.44 10.27
C TRP A 109 3.38 -12.39 11.38
N GLN A 110 3.66 -12.81 12.61
CA GLN A 110 3.93 -11.94 13.75
C GLN A 110 5.23 -11.17 13.55
N GLY A 111 6.27 -11.83 13.03
CA GLY A 111 7.53 -11.17 12.69
C GLY A 111 7.38 -10.18 11.53
N GLY A 112 6.58 -10.52 10.52
CA GLY A 112 6.24 -9.58 9.44
C GLY A 112 5.49 -8.35 9.95
N LEU A 113 4.48 -8.55 10.80
CA LEU A 113 3.72 -7.46 11.41
C LEU A 113 4.60 -6.60 12.32
N ALA A 114 5.48 -7.22 13.11
CA ALA A 114 6.44 -6.51 13.96
C ALA A 114 7.44 -5.69 13.14
N ALA A 115 7.84 -6.17 11.95
CA ALA A 115 8.70 -5.43 11.05
C ALA A 115 8.01 -4.18 10.50
N ILE A 116 6.74 -4.31 10.09
CA ILE A 116 5.94 -3.20 9.58
C ILE A 116 5.73 -2.16 10.68
N VAL A 117 5.11 -2.54 11.79
CA VAL A 117 4.79 -1.62 12.89
C VAL A 117 6.05 -1.05 13.53
N GLY A 118 7.05 -1.91 13.77
CA GLY A 118 8.30 -1.51 14.38
C GLY A 118 9.14 -0.57 13.51
N GLY A 119 9.20 -0.85 12.20
CA GLY A 119 9.84 0.04 11.22
C GLY A 119 9.16 1.41 11.19
N SER A 120 7.83 1.45 11.16
CA SER A 120 7.05 2.70 11.21
C SER A 120 7.31 3.50 12.49
N VAL A 121 7.27 2.86 13.65
CA VAL A 121 7.49 3.53 14.94
C VAL A 121 8.91 4.10 15.02
N VAL A 122 9.92 3.32 14.64
CA VAL A 122 11.31 3.81 14.67
C VAL A 122 11.53 4.95 13.68
N SER A 123 10.93 4.87 12.49
CA SER A 123 10.95 5.97 11.52
C SER A 123 10.38 7.27 12.12
N LEU A 124 9.24 7.20 12.80
CA LEU A 124 8.61 8.37 13.43
C LEU A 124 9.44 8.92 14.61
N VAL A 125 10.02 8.03 15.44
CA VAL A 125 10.88 8.43 16.56
C VAL A 125 12.15 9.14 16.08
N VAL A 126 12.78 8.63 15.02
CA VAL A 126 13.97 9.27 14.43
C VAL A 126 13.62 10.64 13.86
N GLN A 127 12.49 10.77 13.17
CA GLN A 127 12.03 12.05 12.61
C GLN A 127 11.66 13.07 13.69
N ALA A 128 11.11 12.62 14.82
CA ALA A 128 10.80 13.49 15.94
C ALA A 128 12.07 14.03 16.64
N ASN A 129 13.24 13.44 16.38
CA ASN A 129 14.50 13.80 17.03
C ASN A 129 15.51 14.36 16.02
N GLY A 130 15.65 15.69 15.98
CA GLY A 130 16.51 16.38 15.02
C GLY A 130 17.96 15.89 15.01
N ALA A 131 18.53 15.56 16.17
CA ALA A 131 19.90 15.04 16.28
C ALA A 131 20.06 13.66 15.62
N TRP A 132 19.02 12.81 15.68
CA TRP A 132 19.05 11.48 15.07
C TRP A 132 18.82 11.58 13.57
N THR A 133 17.94 12.47 13.13
CA THR A 133 17.75 12.77 11.71
C THR A 133 19.04 13.30 11.08
N GLU A 134 19.77 14.17 11.78
CA GLU A 134 21.07 14.69 11.32
C GLU A 134 22.15 13.60 11.29
N PHE A 135 22.23 12.76 12.32
CA PHE A 135 23.21 11.67 12.39
C PHE A 135 23.01 10.63 11.27
N TRP A 136 21.77 10.21 11.01
CA TRP A 136 21.46 9.21 9.99
C TRP A 136 21.32 9.82 8.58
N GLY A 137 21.20 11.14 8.48
CA GLY A 137 20.86 11.87 7.25
C GLY A 137 19.42 11.62 6.76
N ASN A 138 18.86 10.45 7.04
CA ASN A 138 17.52 10.02 6.67
C ASN A 138 17.04 8.89 7.60
N SER A 139 15.74 8.88 7.90
CA SER A 139 15.05 7.87 8.69
C SER A 139 14.91 6.49 8.02
N VAL A 140 15.17 6.36 6.72
CA VAL A 140 15.05 5.08 5.99
C VAL A 140 15.98 4.01 6.58
N ILE A 141 17.26 4.35 6.80
CA ILE A 141 18.29 3.42 7.26
C ILE A 141 17.95 2.87 8.66
N PRO A 142 17.70 3.71 9.69
CA PRO A 142 17.36 3.20 11.01
C PRO A 142 16.04 2.42 11.01
N ALA A 143 15.05 2.82 10.20
CA ALA A 143 13.80 2.08 10.06
C ALA A 143 14.01 0.67 9.48
N LEU A 144 14.83 0.52 8.44
CA LEU A 144 15.16 -0.78 7.84
C LEU A 144 15.90 -1.71 8.81
N ILE A 145 16.87 -1.17 9.55
CA ILE A 145 17.63 -1.93 10.55
C ILE A 145 16.68 -2.41 11.64
N ALA A 146 15.86 -1.52 12.20
CA ALA A 146 14.91 -1.86 13.24
C ALA A 146 13.87 -2.88 12.77
N ALA A 147 13.28 -2.67 11.59
CA ALA A 147 12.32 -3.59 10.99
C ALA A 147 12.93 -4.99 10.81
N SER A 148 14.18 -5.08 10.32
CA SER A 148 14.88 -6.35 10.12
C SER A 148 15.15 -7.07 11.44
N VAL A 149 15.67 -6.35 12.45
CA VAL A 149 15.94 -6.90 13.77
C VAL A 149 14.66 -7.40 14.43
N LEU A 150 13.59 -6.60 14.41
CA LEU A 150 12.30 -6.98 14.97
C LEU A 150 11.69 -8.19 14.25
N CYS A 151 11.78 -8.23 12.91
CA CYS A 151 11.33 -9.37 12.13
C CYS A 151 12.01 -10.66 12.56
N VAL A 152 13.33 -10.62 12.72
CA VAL A 152 14.15 -11.76 13.13
C VAL A 152 13.83 -12.17 14.56
N LEU A 153 13.89 -11.24 15.52
CA LEU A 153 13.66 -11.54 16.93
C LEU A 153 12.27 -12.12 17.17
N VAL A 154 11.23 -11.48 16.63
CA VAL A 154 9.86 -11.95 16.82
C VAL A 154 9.63 -13.29 16.11
N SER A 155 10.18 -13.51 14.91
CA SER A 155 10.09 -14.82 14.24
C SER A 155 10.86 -15.94 14.93
N LEU A 156 11.89 -15.61 15.72
CA LEU A 156 12.62 -16.59 16.52
C LEU A 156 11.87 -16.98 17.80
N VAL A 157 11.23 -16.01 18.47
CA VAL A 157 10.47 -16.22 19.71
C VAL A 157 9.11 -16.84 19.44
N THR A 158 8.52 -16.57 18.28
CA THR A 158 7.18 -17.05 17.92
C THR A 158 7.20 -18.48 17.35
N PRO A 159 6.16 -19.30 17.58
CA PRO A 159 6.07 -20.64 16.99
C PRO A 159 6.13 -20.59 15.45
N ARG A 160 6.79 -21.58 14.85
CA ARG A 160 6.87 -21.68 13.38
C ARG A 160 5.47 -21.85 12.78
N THR A 161 5.23 -21.14 11.67
CA THR A 161 4.06 -21.33 10.82
C THR A 161 3.94 -22.81 10.44
N ARG A 162 2.80 -23.43 10.78
CA ARG A 162 2.54 -24.87 10.53
C ARG A 162 1.96 -25.15 9.15
N VAL A 163 1.58 -24.12 8.42
CA VAL A 163 1.00 -24.22 7.08
C VAL A 163 2.13 -24.34 6.07
N SER A 164 2.13 -25.41 5.27
CA SER A 164 3.10 -25.58 4.18
C SER A 164 2.82 -24.54 3.08
N SER A 165 3.84 -24.16 2.31
CA SER A 165 3.66 -23.17 1.23
C SER A 165 2.62 -23.61 0.20
N GLU A 166 2.53 -24.91 -0.10
CA GLU A 166 1.51 -25.47 -0.99
C GLU A 166 0.10 -25.33 -0.41
N GLU A 167 -0.07 -25.58 0.90
CA GLU A 167 -1.38 -25.46 1.54
C GLU A 167 -1.81 -24.00 1.65
N ALA A 168 -0.88 -23.07 1.95
CA ALA A 168 -1.17 -21.64 1.94
C ALA A 168 -1.61 -21.17 0.54
N LEU A 169 -0.97 -21.67 -0.53
CA LEU A 169 -1.38 -21.36 -1.90
C LEU A 169 -2.76 -21.92 -2.24
N ARG A 170 -3.10 -23.13 -1.75
CA ARG A 170 -4.43 -23.72 -1.94
C ARG A 170 -5.51 -22.91 -1.25
N ILE A 171 -5.30 -22.51 0.01
CA ILE A 171 -6.24 -21.67 0.76
C ILE A 171 -6.44 -20.32 0.05
N LEU A 172 -5.35 -19.67 -0.39
CA LEU A 172 -5.43 -18.41 -1.13
C LEU A 172 -6.12 -18.56 -2.49
N ALA A 173 -5.94 -19.70 -3.17
CA ALA A 173 -6.61 -19.98 -4.43
C ALA A 173 -8.11 -20.23 -4.22
N GLU A 174 -8.49 -20.89 -3.13
CA GLU A 174 -9.88 -21.11 -2.73
C GLU A 174 -10.55 -19.78 -2.36
N GLU A 175 -9.93 -18.96 -1.50
CA GLU A 175 -10.42 -17.61 -1.17
C GLU A 175 -10.59 -16.75 -2.43
N ARG A 176 -9.61 -16.75 -3.35
CA ARG A 176 -9.74 -16.03 -4.63
C ARG A 176 -10.90 -16.55 -5.47
N SER A 177 -11.10 -17.86 -5.52
CA SER A 177 -12.19 -18.46 -6.29
C SER A 177 -13.57 -18.12 -5.71
N GLU A 178 -13.71 -18.04 -4.38
CA GLU A 178 -14.95 -17.60 -3.73
C GLU A 178 -15.23 -16.12 -4.01
N ILE A 179 -14.21 -15.27 -3.95
CA ILE A 179 -14.30 -13.84 -4.29
C ILE A 179 -14.72 -13.65 -5.75
N ASP A 180 -14.11 -14.40 -6.68
CA ASP A 180 -14.42 -14.31 -8.11
C ASP A 180 -15.81 -14.90 -8.41
N ALA A 181 -16.19 -16.03 -7.81
CA ALA A 181 -17.52 -16.63 -7.95
C ALA A 181 -18.63 -15.69 -7.43
N GLY A 182 -18.44 -15.05 -6.28
CA GLY A 182 -19.36 -14.01 -5.79
C GLY A 182 -19.44 -12.80 -6.73
N THR A 183 -18.33 -12.46 -7.39
CA THR A 183 -18.25 -11.38 -8.38
C THR A 183 -18.89 -11.75 -9.73
N VAL A 184 -18.99 -13.04 -10.08
CA VAL A 184 -19.69 -13.53 -11.28
C VAL A 184 -21.19 -13.72 -11.01
N LEU A 185 -21.57 -14.45 -9.96
CA LEU A 185 -22.97 -14.82 -9.69
C LEU A 185 -23.90 -13.62 -9.58
N ALA A 186 -23.57 -12.62 -8.76
CA ALA A 186 -24.43 -11.43 -8.69
C ALA A 186 -24.34 -10.50 -9.93
N ALA A 187 -23.46 -10.77 -10.91
CA ALA A 187 -23.39 -10.05 -12.18
C ALA A 187 -24.30 -10.71 -13.23
N GLU A 188 -24.66 -11.97 -13.00
CA GLU A 188 -25.70 -12.71 -13.72
C GLU A 188 -27.10 -12.53 -13.10
N GLU A 189 -27.22 -11.89 -11.92
CA GLU A 189 -28.51 -11.51 -11.29
C GLU A 189 -29.00 -10.05 -11.55
N PRO A 190 -28.88 -9.42 -12.75
CA PRO A 190 -29.41 -8.07 -12.90
C PRO A 190 -30.94 -8.00 -13.17
N ASP A 191 -31.73 -9.08 -13.07
CA ASP A 191 -33.15 -9.01 -13.50
C ASP A 191 -34.13 -10.05 -12.91
N GLN A 192 -33.99 -10.41 -11.62
CA GLN A 192 -35.00 -11.24 -10.93
C GLN A 192 -35.18 -10.80 -9.47
N GLU A 193 -35.65 -9.58 -9.21
CA GLU A 193 -36.67 -9.28 -8.18
C GLU A 193 -36.93 -7.75 -8.06
N LYS A 194 -38.06 -7.33 -8.67
CA LYS A 194 -38.87 -6.10 -8.47
C LYS A 194 -38.56 -4.83 -9.26
#